data_AF-A0A931BL46-F1
#
_entry.id   AF-A0A931BL46-F1
#
_cell.length_a   1.000
_cell.length_b   1.000
_cell.length_c   1.000
_cell.angle_alpha   90.00
_cell.angle_beta   90.00
_cell.angle_gamma   90.00
#
_symmetry.space_group_name_H-M   'P 1'
#
loop_
_entity.id
_entity.type
_entity.pdbx_description
1 polymer ?
#
loop_
_entity_poly.entity_id
_entity_poly.type
_entity_poly.pdbx_seq_one_letter_code
_entity_poly.pdbx_strand_id
1 'polypeptide(L)'
;MNNYIYSICQLFLITLTLTANAQKMHTTKWESGQLDRRTKVGVWEYYGYTASKEQVVVQRYDHSTKELLYFRPNGEFIYNIEMKPGQWTRHAVDRPPLFIGGDPALATYTTQLQYPPQAQERNIQGQVTVSFAVDTLGRASGHRVLRSIGGGCDQEALRVARTIPDEWIPAKLGSHAVAVEYELTLTFRLAQP
;
A
#
# COMPACT_ATOMS: atom_id res chain seq x y z
N MET A 1 -5.48 35.63 65.33
CA MET A 1 -4.85 34.44 65.94
C MET A 1 -5.85 33.30 65.93
N ASN A 2 -5.55 32.23 65.18
CA ASN A 2 -6.17 30.89 65.07
C ASN A 2 -7.67 30.79 64.66
N ASN A 3 -8.00 30.35 63.44
CA ASN A 3 -7.98 28.99 62.84
C ASN A 3 -9.06 28.04 63.41
N TYR A 4 -10.04 27.63 62.60
CA TYR A 4 -10.09 26.32 61.92
C TYR A 4 -11.36 26.21 61.07
N ILE A 5 -11.14 25.93 59.78
CA ILE A 5 -12.12 25.67 58.74
C ILE A 5 -12.43 24.17 58.76
N TYR A 6 -13.70 23.76 58.85
CA TYR A 6 -14.11 22.40 58.54
C TYR A 6 -14.96 22.41 57.27
N SER A 7 -14.27 22.11 56.18
CA SER A 7 -14.82 21.88 54.85
C SER A 7 -15.43 20.47 54.81
N ILE A 8 -16.76 20.39 54.65
CA ILE A 8 -17.46 19.13 54.43
C ILE A 8 -17.31 18.80 52.94
N CYS A 9 -16.30 17.98 52.64
CA CYS A 9 -16.06 17.45 51.30
C CYS A 9 -17.09 16.34 51.03
N GLN A 10 -18.11 16.64 50.21
CA GLN A 10 -18.99 15.62 49.64
C GLN A 10 -18.19 14.72 48.71
N LEU A 11 -17.93 13.49 49.16
CA LEU A 11 -17.31 12.44 48.37
C LEU A 11 -18.35 11.91 47.36
N PHE A 12 -18.43 12.53 46.17
CA PHE A 12 -19.08 11.91 45.03
C PHE A 12 -18.14 10.81 44.50
N LEU A 13 -18.40 9.56 44.88
CA LEU A 13 -17.79 8.39 44.24
C LEU A 13 -18.36 8.27 42.82
N ILE A 14 -17.74 8.95 41.86
CA ILE A 14 -18.01 8.69 40.43
C ILE A 14 -17.31 7.37 40.12
N THR A 15 -18.07 6.27 40.12
CA THR A 15 -17.61 5.03 39.52
C THR A 15 -17.53 5.26 38.02
N LEU A 16 -16.36 5.69 37.54
CA LEU A 16 -16.06 5.72 36.12
C LEU A 16 -15.97 4.25 35.69
N THR A 17 -17.10 3.69 35.24
CA THR A 17 -17.04 2.44 34.50
C THR A 17 -16.34 2.75 33.18
N LEU A 18 -15.02 2.65 33.18
CA LEU A 18 -14.24 2.49 31.96
C LEU A 18 -14.72 1.16 31.37
N THR A 19 -15.75 1.23 30.52
CA THR A 19 -15.94 0.19 29.52
C THR A 19 -14.71 0.30 28.63
N ALA A 20 -13.66 -0.45 28.98
CA ALA A 20 -12.59 -0.76 28.05
C ALA A 20 -13.29 -1.46 26.89
N ASN A 21 -13.64 -0.68 25.88
CA ASN A 21 -14.17 -1.20 24.65
C ASN A 21 -12.98 -1.96 24.07
N ALA A 22 -12.93 -3.27 24.29
CA ALA A 22 -11.90 -4.13 23.76
C ALA A 22 -12.02 -4.05 22.24
N GLN A 23 -11.31 -3.10 21.65
CA GLN A 23 -11.30 -2.85 20.21
C GLN A 23 -10.84 -4.16 19.58
N LYS A 24 -11.81 -4.86 18.98
CA LYS A 24 -11.58 -6.21 18.47
C LYS A 24 -10.54 -6.13 17.37
N MET A 25 -9.41 -6.78 17.60
CA MET A 25 -8.37 -6.94 16.61
C MET A 25 -8.93 -7.64 15.36
N HIS A 26 -8.72 -7.02 14.21
CA HIS A 26 -8.94 -7.64 12.92
C HIS A 26 -7.64 -8.30 12.48
N THR A 27 -7.69 -9.58 12.15
CA THR A 27 -6.50 -10.34 11.71
C THR A 27 -6.88 -11.26 10.56
N THR A 28 -6.05 -11.24 9.52
CA THR A 28 -6.09 -12.15 8.37
C THR A 28 -4.69 -12.70 8.14
N LYS A 29 -4.54 -13.56 7.10
CA LYS A 29 -3.21 -14.01 6.67
C LYS A 29 -2.31 -12.89 6.10
N TRP A 30 -2.87 -11.73 5.76
CA TRP A 30 -2.15 -10.64 5.11
C TRP A 30 -1.96 -9.42 6.00
N GLU A 31 -2.77 -9.27 7.05
CA GLU A 31 -2.76 -8.06 7.85
C GLU A 31 -3.36 -8.25 9.24
N SER A 32 -2.95 -7.40 10.17
CA SER A 32 -3.51 -7.32 11.51
C SER A 32 -3.55 -5.88 11.99
N GLY A 33 -4.68 -5.44 12.54
CA GLY A 33 -4.82 -4.14 13.18
C GLY A 33 -6.21 -3.87 13.74
N GLN A 34 -6.44 -2.66 14.22
CA GLN A 34 -7.72 -2.26 14.79
C GLN A 34 -8.63 -1.61 13.75
N LEU A 35 -9.92 -1.96 13.80
CA LEU A 35 -10.96 -1.32 13.00
C LEU A 35 -11.87 -0.46 13.88
N ASP A 36 -12.13 0.77 13.44
CA ASP A 36 -13.23 1.61 13.94
C ASP A 36 -14.25 1.81 12.81
N ARG A 37 -15.47 1.28 12.99
CA ARG A 37 -16.55 1.35 11.99
C ARG A 37 -16.10 0.93 10.57
N ARG A 38 -15.29 -0.13 10.46
CA ARG A 38 -14.66 -0.65 9.22
C ARG A 38 -13.50 0.18 8.66
N THR A 39 -13.12 1.26 9.32
CA THR A 39 -11.94 2.06 8.99
C THR A 39 -10.74 1.53 9.75
N LYS A 40 -9.60 1.37 9.07
CA LYS A 40 -8.33 1.02 9.72
C LYS A 40 -7.86 2.17 10.61
N VAL A 41 -7.58 1.89 11.88
CA VAL A 41 -7.06 2.87 12.85
C VAL A 41 -5.81 2.33 13.54
N GLY A 42 -4.96 3.25 13.97
CA GLY A 42 -3.70 2.96 14.65
C GLY A 42 -2.70 2.18 13.78
N VAL A 43 -1.77 1.50 14.44
CA VAL A 43 -0.74 0.72 13.77
C VAL A 43 -1.31 -0.57 13.20
N TRP A 44 -1.13 -0.75 11.90
CA TRP A 44 -1.41 -1.99 11.20
C TRP A 44 -0.11 -2.68 10.81
N GLU A 45 -0.07 -3.98 11.01
CA GLU A 45 0.97 -4.85 10.47
C GLU A 45 0.47 -5.50 9.19
N TYR A 46 1.34 -5.56 8.19
CA TYR A 46 1.10 -6.24 6.94
C TYR A 46 2.14 -7.33 6.73
N TYR A 47 1.66 -8.47 6.25
CA TYR A 47 2.41 -9.71 6.18
C TYR A 47 2.65 -10.14 4.74
N GLY A 48 3.86 -10.64 4.51
CA GLY A 48 4.24 -11.36 3.29
C GLY A 48 4.78 -12.74 3.65
N TYR A 49 5.18 -13.51 2.64
CA TYR A 49 5.80 -14.82 2.84
C TYR A 49 7.17 -14.87 2.17
N THR A 50 8.15 -15.43 2.88
CA THR A 50 9.48 -15.70 2.32
C THR A 50 9.41 -16.88 1.33
N ALA A 51 10.51 -17.11 0.60
CA ALA A 51 10.64 -18.30 -0.25
C ALA A 51 10.48 -19.62 0.52
N SER A 52 10.87 -19.65 1.80
CA SER A 52 10.66 -20.79 2.72
C SER A 52 9.24 -20.86 3.29
N LYS A 53 8.30 -20.03 2.81
CA LYS A 53 6.90 -19.93 3.25
C LYS A 53 6.72 -19.46 4.71
N GLU A 54 7.72 -18.80 5.26
CA GLU A 54 7.62 -18.15 6.57
C GLU A 54 6.85 -16.85 6.43
N GLN A 55 5.84 -16.64 7.28
CA GLN A 55 5.12 -15.38 7.34
C GLN A 55 6.00 -14.33 8.03
N VAL A 56 6.15 -13.16 7.41
CA VAL A 56 6.97 -12.07 7.93
C VAL A 56 6.24 -10.75 7.84
N VAL A 57 6.46 -9.86 8.81
CA VAL A 57 6.04 -8.46 8.70
C VAL A 57 6.84 -7.82 7.56
N VAL A 58 6.15 -7.26 6.58
CA VAL A 58 6.76 -6.54 5.44
C VAL A 58 6.54 -5.04 5.54
N GLN A 59 5.50 -4.61 6.26
CA GLN A 59 5.17 -3.20 6.45
C GLN A 59 4.45 -3.02 7.78
N ARG A 60 4.78 -1.94 8.51
CA ARG A 60 3.93 -1.40 9.58
C ARG A 60 3.57 0.04 9.24
N TYR A 61 2.28 0.33 9.23
CA TYR A 61 1.77 1.64 8.88
C TYR A 61 0.73 2.09 9.89
N ASP A 62 0.89 3.31 10.40
CA ASP A 62 -0.09 3.93 11.28
C ASP A 62 -1.15 4.63 10.44
N HIS A 63 -2.36 4.08 10.44
CA HIS A 63 -3.49 4.64 9.69
C HIS A 63 -4.06 5.91 10.30
N SER A 64 -3.81 6.16 11.59
CA SER A 64 -4.25 7.36 12.30
C SER A 64 -3.32 8.53 12.02
N THR A 65 -2.00 8.31 12.03
CA THR A 65 -1.00 9.38 11.79
C THR A 65 -0.54 9.48 10.34
N LYS A 66 -0.89 8.50 9.50
CA LYS A 66 -0.43 8.35 8.11
C LYS A 66 1.07 8.15 7.97
N GLU A 67 1.68 7.49 8.95
CA GLU A 67 3.13 7.28 9.01
C GLU A 67 3.53 5.84 8.72
N LEU A 68 4.57 5.69 7.91
CA LEU A 68 5.26 4.42 7.76
C LEU A 68 6.22 4.21 8.94
N LEU A 69 5.96 3.19 9.76
CA LEU A 69 6.78 2.87 10.92
C LEU A 69 7.86 1.83 10.60
N TYR A 70 7.57 0.93 9.67
CA TYR A 70 8.49 -0.13 9.27
C TYR A 70 8.20 -0.57 7.84
N PHE A 71 9.26 -0.89 7.10
CA PHE A 71 9.18 -1.73 5.91
C PHE A 71 10.36 -2.68 5.92
N ARG A 72 10.17 -3.87 5.35
CA ARG A 72 11.26 -4.84 5.18
C ARG A 72 12.01 -4.52 3.87
N PRO A 73 13.28 -4.07 3.92
CA PRO A 73 14.04 -3.82 2.71
C PRO A 73 14.46 -5.14 2.05
N ASN A 74 14.35 -5.21 0.72
CA ASN A 74 14.64 -6.40 -0.09
C ASN A 74 15.64 -6.10 -1.21
N GLY A 75 16.78 -5.46 -0.88
CA GLY A 75 17.85 -5.15 -1.83
C GLY A 75 17.94 -3.67 -2.20
N GLU A 76 18.62 -3.38 -3.30
CA GLU A 76 18.77 -2.02 -3.82
C GLU A 76 17.55 -1.59 -4.65
N PHE A 77 17.12 -0.36 -4.44
CA PHE A 77 15.93 0.21 -5.06
C PHE A 77 16.35 1.24 -6.10
N ILE A 78 16.46 0.83 -7.37
CA ILE A 78 16.83 1.74 -8.45
C ILE A 78 15.59 2.11 -9.25
N TYR A 79 15.25 3.40 -9.28
CA TYR A 79 14.07 3.94 -9.95
C TYR A 79 14.45 5.11 -10.88
N ASN A 80 13.63 5.35 -11.89
CA ASN A 80 13.64 6.66 -12.56
C ASN A 80 12.97 7.66 -11.63
N ILE A 81 13.73 8.63 -11.13
CA ILE A 81 13.25 9.70 -10.25
C ILE A 81 13.19 11.03 -11.00
N GLU A 82 12.20 11.85 -10.68
CA GLU A 82 12.09 13.21 -11.20
C GLU A 82 12.85 14.19 -10.29
N MET A 83 14.08 14.54 -10.66
CA MET A 83 14.93 15.46 -9.88
C MET A 83 14.55 16.93 -10.10
N LYS A 84 14.02 17.23 -11.29
CA LYS A 84 13.47 18.52 -11.71
C LYS A 84 12.25 18.24 -12.57
N PRO A 85 11.26 19.16 -12.64
CA PRO A 85 10.08 18.97 -13.48
C PRO A 85 10.45 18.55 -14.91
N GLY A 86 9.95 17.39 -15.35
CA GLY A 86 10.19 16.79 -16.65
C GLY A 86 11.53 16.08 -16.83
N GLN A 87 12.43 16.11 -15.85
CA GLN A 87 13.76 15.50 -15.94
C GLN A 87 13.86 14.24 -15.08
N TRP A 88 13.73 13.09 -15.75
CA TRP A 88 13.80 11.76 -15.14
C TRP A 88 15.21 11.19 -15.24
N THR A 89 15.74 10.70 -14.12
CA THR A 89 17.07 10.08 -14.05
C THR A 89 17.04 8.81 -13.21
N ARG A 90 17.77 7.78 -13.63
CA ARG A 90 17.88 6.53 -12.89
C ARG A 90 18.78 6.71 -11.67
N HIS A 91 18.26 6.47 -10.47
CA HIS A 91 18.97 6.68 -9.22
C HIS A 91 18.56 5.64 -8.17
N ALA A 92 19.47 5.31 -7.25
CA ALA A 92 19.14 4.50 -6.08
C ALA A 92 18.36 5.34 -5.06
N VAL A 93 17.26 4.82 -4.51
CA VAL A 93 16.48 5.49 -3.47
C VAL A 93 16.65 4.76 -2.14
N ASP A 94 16.58 5.50 -1.03
CA ASP A 94 16.71 4.93 0.31
C ASP A 94 15.48 4.10 0.68
N ARG A 95 14.31 4.50 0.14
CA ARG A 95 13.06 3.76 0.27
C ARG A 95 12.27 3.80 -1.03
N PRO A 96 11.79 2.65 -1.53
CA PRO A 96 10.97 2.60 -2.73
C PRO A 96 9.58 3.22 -2.47
N PRO A 97 8.79 3.49 -3.52
CA PRO A 97 7.36 3.67 -3.34
C PRO A 97 6.77 2.38 -2.75
N LEU A 98 5.84 2.50 -1.81
CA LEU A 98 5.20 1.35 -1.17
C LEU A 98 3.69 1.51 -1.25
N PHE A 99 2.98 0.52 -1.77
CA PHE A 99 1.54 0.48 -1.63
C PHE A 99 1.19 0.12 -0.18
N ILE A 100 0.23 0.82 0.43
CA ILE A 100 -0.23 0.50 1.79
C ILE A 100 -0.90 -0.88 1.75
N GLY A 101 -0.43 -1.79 2.58
CA GLY A 101 -0.80 -3.21 2.53
C GLY A 101 0.08 -4.10 1.66
N GLY A 102 1.07 -3.53 0.98
CA GLY A 102 2.06 -4.26 0.20
C GLY A 102 1.48 -5.06 -0.96
N ASP A 103 2.25 -6.05 -1.42
CA ASP A 103 1.88 -6.88 -2.57
C ASP A 103 0.52 -7.59 -2.42
N PRO A 104 0.12 -8.11 -1.24
CA PRO A 104 -1.20 -8.73 -1.08
C PRO A 104 -2.36 -7.76 -1.33
N ALA A 105 -2.24 -6.51 -0.87
CA ALA A 105 -3.26 -5.49 -1.11
C ALA A 105 -3.30 -5.08 -2.59
N LEU A 106 -2.13 -4.87 -3.20
CA LEU A 106 -2.02 -4.55 -4.63
C LEU A 106 -2.58 -5.67 -5.52
N ALA A 107 -2.38 -6.93 -5.12
CA ALA A 107 -2.87 -8.10 -5.85
C ALA A 107 -4.40 -8.13 -5.96
N THR A 108 -5.14 -7.54 -5.02
CA THR A 108 -6.61 -7.47 -5.10
C THR A 108 -7.13 -6.72 -6.32
N TYR A 109 -6.30 -5.82 -6.88
CA TYR A 109 -6.59 -5.09 -8.11
C TYR A 109 -6.14 -5.90 -9.32
N THR A 110 -4.93 -6.46 -9.28
CA THR A 110 -4.37 -7.21 -10.42
C THR A 110 -5.13 -8.50 -10.71
N THR A 111 -5.82 -9.08 -9.72
CA THR A 111 -6.70 -10.24 -9.92
C THR A 111 -8.00 -9.90 -10.64
N GLN A 112 -8.35 -8.63 -10.81
CA GLN A 112 -9.55 -8.18 -11.55
C GLN A 112 -9.32 -8.15 -13.06
N LEU A 113 -8.18 -8.65 -13.53
CA LEU A 113 -7.78 -8.72 -14.91
C LEU A 113 -8.67 -9.70 -15.70
N GLN A 114 -9.25 -9.20 -16.78
CA GLN A 114 -10.13 -9.92 -17.68
C GLN A 114 -9.39 -10.29 -18.95
N TYR A 115 -9.33 -11.57 -19.27
CA TYR A 115 -8.65 -12.01 -20.48
C TYR A 115 -9.45 -11.57 -21.74
N PRO A 116 -8.87 -10.76 -22.65
CA PRO A 116 -9.59 -10.32 -23.84
C PRO A 116 -9.93 -11.51 -24.77
N PRO A 117 -11.16 -11.60 -25.32
CA PRO A 117 -11.55 -12.69 -26.21
C PRO A 117 -10.62 -12.85 -27.42
N GLN A 118 -10.21 -11.74 -28.04
CA GLN A 118 -9.27 -11.75 -29.17
C GLN A 118 -7.92 -12.39 -28.81
N ALA A 119 -7.42 -12.14 -27.60
CA ALA A 119 -6.18 -12.74 -27.12
C ALA A 119 -6.35 -14.24 -26.83
N GLN A 120 -7.52 -14.67 -26.34
CA GLN A 120 -7.85 -16.08 -26.14
C GLN A 120 -7.91 -16.84 -27.46
N GLU A 121 -8.69 -16.35 -28.43
CA GLU A 121 -8.86 -16.96 -29.76
C GLU A 121 -7.53 -17.13 -30.51
N ARG A 122 -6.59 -16.20 -30.28
CA ARG A 122 -5.28 -16.17 -30.94
C ARG A 122 -4.16 -16.78 -30.11
N ASN A 123 -4.47 -17.39 -28.96
CA ASN A 123 -3.49 -17.94 -28.02
C ASN A 123 -2.38 -16.96 -27.60
N ILE A 124 -2.69 -15.65 -27.56
CA ILE A 124 -1.74 -14.61 -27.16
C ILE A 124 -1.59 -14.66 -25.64
N GLN A 125 -0.37 -14.89 -25.15
CA GLN A 125 -0.03 -14.93 -23.72
C GLN A 125 1.24 -14.12 -23.46
N GLY A 126 1.44 -13.71 -22.21
CA GLY A 126 2.67 -13.04 -21.81
C GLY A 126 2.46 -12.01 -20.70
N GLN A 127 3.38 -11.06 -20.62
CA GLN A 127 3.39 -10.01 -19.62
C GLN A 127 3.22 -8.65 -20.27
N VAL A 128 2.22 -7.90 -19.80
CA VAL A 128 2.07 -6.48 -20.10
C VAL A 128 2.65 -5.70 -18.93
N THR A 129 3.54 -4.75 -19.22
CA THR A 129 4.10 -3.87 -18.20
C THR A 129 3.53 -2.47 -18.40
N VAL A 130 2.86 -1.95 -17.38
CA VAL A 130 2.32 -0.59 -17.32
C VAL A 130 3.23 0.24 -16.42
N SER A 131 3.65 1.40 -16.90
CA SER A 131 4.39 2.39 -16.11
C SER A 131 3.52 3.59 -15.79
N PHE A 132 3.70 4.13 -14.59
CA PHE A 132 3.07 5.36 -14.13
C PHE A 132 3.97 6.06 -13.10
N ALA A 133 3.79 7.36 -12.96
CA ALA A 133 4.46 8.14 -11.93
C ALA A 133 3.70 8.01 -10.60
N VAL A 134 4.43 7.72 -9.51
CA VAL A 134 3.95 7.93 -8.14
C VAL A 134 4.60 9.22 -7.64
N ASP A 135 3.79 10.24 -7.39
CA ASP A 135 4.29 11.57 -7.01
C ASP A 135 4.67 11.65 -5.52
N THR A 136 5.16 12.83 -5.09
CA THR A 136 5.57 13.08 -3.70
C THR A 136 4.43 13.04 -2.68
N LEU A 137 3.17 12.98 -3.14
CA LEU A 137 1.96 12.87 -2.34
C LEU A 137 1.36 11.46 -2.39
N GLY A 138 1.98 10.52 -3.11
CA GLY A 138 1.49 9.15 -3.25
C GLY A 138 0.40 8.98 -4.33
N ARG A 139 0.23 9.96 -5.23
CA ARG A 139 -0.76 9.87 -6.30
C ARG A 139 -0.18 9.24 -7.55
N ALA A 140 -0.94 8.34 -8.17
CA ALA A 140 -0.56 7.65 -9.40
C ALA A 140 -1.06 8.40 -10.64
N SER A 141 -0.18 8.68 -11.60
CA SER A 141 -0.56 9.39 -12.84
C SER A 141 0.30 9.00 -14.04
N GLY A 142 -0.12 9.38 -15.25
CA GLY A 142 0.69 9.15 -16.46
C GLY A 142 0.78 7.69 -16.93
N HIS A 143 -0.21 6.87 -16.59
CA HIS A 143 -0.29 5.44 -16.95
C HIS A 143 -0.10 5.20 -18.46
N ARG A 144 0.96 4.46 -18.81
CA ARG A 144 1.32 4.09 -20.20
C ARG A 144 1.85 2.66 -20.26
N VAL A 145 1.71 2.01 -21.40
CA VAL A 145 2.23 0.65 -21.62
C VAL A 145 3.70 0.75 -22.03
N LEU A 146 4.58 0.07 -21.29
CA LEU A 146 6.00 -0.08 -21.64
C LEU A 146 6.26 -1.36 -22.43
N ARG A 147 5.60 -2.45 -22.03
CA ARG A 147 5.71 -3.75 -22.71
C ARG A 147 4.32 -4.20 -23.11
N SER A 148 4.12 -4.40 -24.41
CA SER A 148 2.85 -4.82 -25.01
C SER A 148 2.91 -6.29 -25.43
N ILE A 149 1.76 -6.96 -25.38
CA ILE A 149 1.56 -8.27 -26.01
C ILE A 149 0.43 -8.25 -27.05
N GLY A 150 -0.32 -7.15 -27.16
CA GLY A 150 -1.42 -6.99 -28.11
C GLY A 150 -2.68 -7.80 -27.77
N GLY A 151 -3.57 -7.97 -28.75
CA GLY A 151 -4.80 -8.77 -28.60
C GLY A 151 -5.83 -8.19 -27.63
N GLY A 152 -5.72 -6.90 -27.27
CA GLY A 152 -6.58 -6.25 -26.27
C GLY A 152 -6.00 -6.26 -24.84
N CYS A 153 -4.90 -6.99 -24.59
CA CYS A 153 -4.33 -7.15 -23.25
C CYS A 153 -3.76 -5.83 -22.71
N ASP A 154 -3.26 -4.96 -23.59
CA ASP A 154 -2.69 -3.68 -23.23
C ASP A 154 -3.75 -2.72 -22.66
N GLN A 155 -4.93 -2.67 -23.31
CA GLN A 155 -6.06 -1.86 -22.87
C GLN A 155 -6.60 -2.35 -21.52
N GLU A 156 -6.69 -3.67 -21.36
CA GLU A 156 -7.12 -4.25 -20.10
C GLU A 156 -6.12 -3.98 -18.97
N ALA A 157 -4.83 -4.14 -19.25
CA ALA A 157 -3.78 -3.84 -18.29
C ALA A 157 -3.82 -2.37 -17.83
N LEU A 158 -4.02 -1.44 -18.76
CA LEU A 158 -4.22 -0.02 -18.45
C LEU A 158 -5.48 0.22 -17.62
N ARG A 159 -6.59 -0.47 -17.91
CA ARG A 159 -7.84 -0.37 -17.12
C ARG A 159 -7.57 -0.76 -15.67
N VAL A 160 -6.98 -1.93 -15.44
CA VAL A 160 -6.67 -2.44 -14.10
C VAL A 160 -5.70 -1.51 -13.37
N ALA A 161 -4.63 -1.08 -14.03
CA ALA A 161 -3.66 -0.18 -13.41
C ALA A 161 -4.31 1.13 -12.93
N ARG A 162 -5.26 1.68 -13.70
CA ARG A 162 -5.99 2.91 -13.35
C ARG A 162 -7.05 2.73 -12.25
N THR A 163 -7.41 1.49 -11.90
CA THR A 163 -8.33 1.24 -10.78
C THR A 163 -7.63 1.15 -9.42
N ILE A 164 -6.30 1.10 -9.40
CA ILE A 164 -5.53 1.09 -8.17
C ILE A 164 -5.67 2.47 -7.51
N PRO A 165 -6.05 2.55 -6.23
CA PRO A 165 -6.22 3.82 -5.54
C PRO A 165 -4.88 4.49 -5.23
N ASP A 166 -4.95 5.77 -4.89
CA ASP A 166 -3.80 6.58 -4.45
C ASP A 166 -3.40 6.26 -2.98
N GLU A 167 -3.20 4.98 -2.67
CA GLU A 167 -2.73 4.50 -1.36
C GLU A 167 -1.22 4.21 -1.37
N TRP A 168 -0.46 5.05 -2.06
CA TRP A 168 1.00 4.92 -2.12
C TRP A 168 1.68 5.78 -1.07
N ILE A 169 2.71 5.21 -0.46
CA ILE A 169 3.71 5.93 0.30
C ILE A 169 4.81 6.30 -0.70
N PRO A 170 5.10 7.60 -0.91
CA PRO A 170 6.06 8.04 -1.92
C PRO A 170 7.46 7.50 -1.64
N ALA A 171 8.28 7.39 -2.68
CA ALA A 171 9.69 7.04 -2.53
C ALA A 171 10.43 8.11 -1.72
N LYS A 172 11.54 7.73 -1.08
CA LYS A 172 12.35 8.64 -0.25
C LYS A 172 13.81 8.64 -0.71
N LEU A 173 14.35 9.84 -0.87
CA LEU A 173 15.78 10.09 -1.09
C LEU A 173 16.25 11.15 -0.08
N GLY A 174 17.16 10.76 0.81
CA GLY A 174 17.53 11.52 1.98
C GLY A 174 16.32 11.83 2.87
N SER A 175 16.10 13.12 3.15
CA SER A 175 14.93 13.59 3.92
C SER A 175 13.70 13.86 3.06
N HIS A 176 13.77 13.72 1.73
CA HIS A 176 12.74 14.21 0.81
C HIS A 176 11.96 13.06 0.17
N ALA A 177 10.65 13.28 0.03
CA ALA A 177 9.84 12.47 -0.88
C ALA A 177 10.21 12.81 -2.33
N VAL A 178 10.32 11.80 -3.19
CA VAL A 178 10.65 11.98 -4.60
C VAL A 178 9.64 11.24 -5.48
N ALA A 179 9.28 11.84 -6.61
CA ALA A 179 8.45 11.19 -7.60
C ALA A 179 9.26 10.12 -8.34
N VAL A 180 8.64 8.97 -8.59
CA VAL A 180 9.25 7.80 -9.24
C VAL A 180 8.37 7.25 -10.34
N GLU A 181 8.96 6.71 -11.40
CA GLU A 181 8.24 5.83 -12.32
C GLU A 181 8.17 4.43 -11.70
N TYR A 182 6.95 3.97 -11.43
CA TYR A 182 6.66 2.62 -10.97
C TYR A 182 6.24 1.76 -12.15
N GLU A 183 6.68 0.50 -12.18
CA GLU A 183 6.34 -0.47 -13.22
C GLU A 183 5.51 -1.61 -12.63
N LEU A 184 4.26 -1.71 -13.07
CA LEU A 184 3.35 -2.79 -12.71
C LEU A 184 3.30 -3.81 -13.85
N THR A 185 3.70 -5.06 -13.56
CA THR A 185 3.64 -6.16 -14.53
C THR A 185 2.42 -7.03 -14.30
N LEU A 186 1.60 -7.18 -15.35
CA LEU A 186 0.36 -7.95 -15.37
C LEU A 186 0.52 -9.14 -16.31
N THR A 187 0.23 -10.35 -15.81
CA THR A 187 0.45 -11.60 -16.57
C THR A 187 -0.87 -12.12 -17.14
N PHE A 188 -0.90 -12.33 -18.45
CA PHE A 188 -1.96 -13.02 -19.18
C PHE A 188 -1.47 -14.44 -19.49
N ARG A 189 -2.11 -15.44 -18.90
CA ARG A 189 -1.81 -16.85 -19.11
C ARG A 189 -3.11 -17.63 -19.30
N LEU A 190 -3.21 -18.41 -20.37
CA LEU A 190 -4.34 -19.31 -20.55
C LEU A 190 -4.16 -20.53 -19.64
N ALA A 191 -5.26 -21.04 -19.09
CA ALA A 191 -5.24 -22.35 -18.47
C ALA A 191 -4.78 -23.36 -19.54
N GLN A 192 -3.77 -24.17 -19.21
CA GLN A 192 -3.42 -25.30 -20.07
C GLN A 192 -4.61 -26.28 -20.07
N PRO A 193 -4.96 -26.85 -21.24
CA PRO A 193 -5.95 -27.93 -21.30
C PRO A 193 -5.52 -29.16 -20.49
#